data_AF-A0A395HI37-F1
#
_entry.id   AF-A0A395HI37-F1
#
_cell.length_a   1.000
_cell.length_b   1.000
_cell.length_c   1.000
_cell.angle_alpha   90.00
_cell.angle_beta   90.00
_cell.angle_gamma   90.00
#
_symmetry.space_group_name_H-M   'P 1'
#
loop_
_entity.id
_entity.type
_entity.pdbx_description
1 polymer ?
#
loop_
_entity_poly.entity_id
_entity_poly.type
_entity_poly.pdbx_seq_one_letter_code
_entity_poly.pdbx_strand_id
1 'polypeptide(L)'
;MPRTYIRVLLVFQTAASTSPITQHLQHGLNKLLKQVPWLSGRVFPSTSNQHKASLEIRSHEGNAPTLVDKGSIAASYAILSPHGFSMETIPSKVWPVPSIIDDNLFATAAPVFAASLFRFADRGVGTTKAPTTNVVIYALLWTSITRVRTRRRHHPSALESNEPSRLVTAINDRQRLYQGFPGPEHPYLALASADEDPVRALATICDRIAESQSPARVNSRYIAEAYGLVDFMEDYRRLFVGRDMFGSRDLTITN
;
A
#
# COMPACT_ATOMS: atom_id res chain seq x y z
N MET A 1 21.53 -7.84 -6.12
CA MET A 1 20.06 -7.72 -6.16
C MET A 1 19.57 -7.47 -4.75
N PRO A 2 18.54 -6.63 -4.52
CA PRO A 2 18.09 -6.32 -3.16
C PRO A 2 17.59 -7.59 -2.49
N ARG A 3 18.26 -7.98 -1.40
CA ARG A 3 17.95 -9.13 -0.54
C ARG A 3 17.20 -8.69 0.71
N THR A 4 16.37 -7.66 0.58
CA THR A 4 15.73 -7.01 1.73
C THR A 4 14.23 -7.05 1.60
N TYR A 5 13.56 -7.46 2.67
CA TYR A 5 12.11 -7.31 2.79
C TYR A 5 11.77 -5.93 3.33
N ILE A 6 10.79 -5.30 2.70
CA ILE A 6 10.11 -4.15 3.29
C ILE A 6 9.16 -4.70 4.35
N ARG A 7 9.37 -4.28 5.61
CA ARG A 7 8.55 -4.67 6.75
C ARG A 7 7.51 -3.59 7.03
N VAL A 8 6.27 -4.01 7.25
CA VAL A 8 5.15 -3.14 7.62
C VAL A 8 4.50 -3.68 8.89
N LEU A 9 4.30 -2.81 9.87
CA LEU A 9 3.57 -3.08 11.10
C LEU A 9 2.28 -2.27 11.11
N LEU A 10 1.14 -2.93 11.28
CA LEU A 10 -0.13 -2.28 11.62
C LEU A 10 -0.53 -2.70 13.03
N VAL A 11 -1.00 -1.75 13.82
CA VAL A 11 -1.41 -2.03 15.20
C VAL A 11 -2.81 -1.52 15.43
N PHE A 12 -3.67 -2.38 15.97
CA PHE A 12 -5.05 -2.05 16.27
C PHE A 12 -5.33 -2.31 17.74
N GLN A 13 -5.97 -1.35 18.40
CA GLN A 13 -6.55 -1.60 19.71
C GLN A 13 -7.79 -2.48 19.55
N THR A 14 -7.84 -3.59 20.26
CA THR A 14 -8.98 -4.50 20.22
C THR A 14 -9.07 -5.30 21.52
N ALA A 15 -10.30 -5.60 21.92
CA ALA A 15 -10.64 -6.51 23.01
C ALA A 15 -11.15 -7.87 22.49
N ALA A 16 -11.29 -8.02 21.17
CA ALA A 16 -11.76 -9.26 20.57
C ALA A 16 -10.69 -10.36 20.65
N SER A 17 -11.13 -11.61 20.73
CA SER A 17 -10.22 -12.76 20.70
C SER A 17 -9.49 -12.86 19.36
N THR A 18 -8.31 -13.48 19.34
CA THR A 18 -7.48 -13.55 18.13
C THR A 18 -8.07 -14.45 17.06
N SER A 19 -8.79 -15.51 17.43
CA SER A 19 -9.31 -16.48 16.45
C SER A 19 -10.25 -15.85 15.40
N PRO A 20 -11.30 -15.07 15.78
CA PRO A 20 -12.14 -14.35 14.83
C PRO A 20 -11.34 -13.36 13.96
N ILE A 21 -10.37 -12.66 14.55
CA ILE A 21 -9.52 -11.70 13.83
C ILE A 21 -8.70 -12.44 12.77
N THR A 22 -8.00 -13.51 13.14
CA THR A 22 -7.19 -14.32 12.22
C THR A 22 -8.04 -14.86 11.07
N GLN A 23 -9.23 -15.40 11.35
CA GLN A 23 -10.14 -15.91 10.33
C GLN A 23 -10.60 -14.82 9.36
N HIS A 24 -11.01 -13.66 9.88
CA HIS A 24 -11.44 -12.53 9.07
C HIS A 24 -10.30 -12.01 8.17
N LEU A 25 -9.10 -11.90 8.75
CA LEU A 25 -7.92 -11.43 8.02
C LEU A 25 -7.46 -12.44 6.96
N GLN A 26 -7.52 -13.74 7.25
CA GLN A 26 -7.21 -14.81 6.29
C GLN A 26 -8.23 -14.85 5.15
N HIS A 27 -9.52 -14.68 5.45
CA HIS A 27 -10.56 -14.58 4.42
C HIS A 27 -10.31 -13.41 3.46
N GLY A 28 -9.96 -12.24 4.02
CA GLY A 28 -9.56 -11.08 3.22
C GLY A 28 -8.32 -11.35 2.36
N LEU A 29 -7.31 -12.04 2.91
CA LEU A 29 -6.13 -12.46 2.16
C LEU A 29 -6.51 -13.41 1.02
N ASN A 30 -7.33 -14.42 1.26
CA ASN A 30 -7.80 -15.36 0.23
C ASN A 30 -8.55 -14.64 -0.91
N LYS A 31 -9.37 -13.62 -0.60
CA LYS A 31 -10.01 -12.78 -1.63
C LYS A 31 -8.98 -11.99 -2.44
N LEU A 32 -7.98 -11.42 -1.78
CA LEU A 32 -6.92 -10.68 -2.45
C LEU A 32 -6.11 -11.57 -3.39
N LEU A 33 -5.80 -12.81 -2.98
CA LEU A 33 -5.05 -13.76 -3.81
C LEU A 33 -5.78 -14.14 -5.11
N LYS A 34 -7.12 -14.08 -5.14
CA LYS A 34 -7.89 -14.26 -6.38
C LYS A 34 -7.70 -13.10 -7.37
N GLN A 35 -7.46 -11.90 -6.86
CA GLN A 35 -7.24 -10.70 -7.67
C GLN A 35 -5.76 -10.51 -8.05
N VAL A 36 -4.85 -10.97 -7.18
CA VAL A 36 -3.41 -10.79 -7.33
C VAL A 36 -2.68 -12.13 -7.09
N PRO A 37 -2.75 -13.07 -8.05
CA PRO A 37 -2.28 -14.45 -7.84
C PRO A 37 -0.78 -14.55 -7.54
N TRP A 38 0.03 -13.65 -8.11
CA TRP A 38 1.48 -13.66 -7.96
C TRP A 38 1.97 -13.41 -6.51
N LEU A 39 1.10 -12.92 -5.61
CA LEU A 39 1.43 -12.84 -4.17
C LEU A 39 1.62 -14.22 -3.52
N SER A 40 1.06 -15.27 -4.12
CA SER A 40 1.33 -16.67 -3.72
C SER A 40 2.64 -17.21 -4.32
N GLY A 41 3.35 -16.39 -5.08
CA GLY A 41 4.59 -16.77 -5.73
C GLY A 41 5.79 -16.74 -4.80
N ARG A 42 6.89 -17.28 -5.31
CA ARG A 42 8.22 -17.18 -4.70
C ARG A 42 9.20 -16.57 -5.68
N VAL A 43 10.16 -15.84 -5.13
CA VAL A 43 11.23 -15.17 -5.86
C VAL A 43 12.41 -16.13 -5.98
N PHE A 44 12.79 -16.45 -7.20
CA PHE A 44 13.95 -17.28 -7.52
C PHE A 44 15.06 -16.44 -8.14
N PRO A 45 16.33 -16.72 -7.81
CA PRO A 45 17.43 -16.28 -8.66
C PRO A 45 17.28 -16.92 -10.04
N SER A 46 17.44 -16.11 -11.07
CA SER A 46 17.43 -16.56 -12.46
C SER A 46 18.60 -15.94 -13.22
N THR A 47 19.08 -16.63 -14.24
CA THR A 47 20.09 -16.10 -15.17
C THR A 47 19.39 -15.68 -16.44
N SER A 48 19.41 -14.37 -16.73
CA SER A 48 18.93 -13.86 -18.02
C SER A 48 19.81 -14.40 -19.16
N ASN A 49 19.27 -14.44 -20.39
CA ASN A 49 19.98 -14.83 -21.61
C ASN A 49 21.29 -14.05 -21.86
N GLN A 50 21.51 -12.94 -21.15
CA GLN A 50 22.75 -12.14 -21.19
C GLN A 50 23.71 -12.46 -20.01
N HIS A 51 23.56 -13.61 -19.34
CA HIS A 51 24.32 -14.01 -18.13
C HIS A 51 24.25 -13.02 -16.96
N LYS A 52 23.29 -12.08 -16.99
CA LYS A 52 23.07 -11.14 -15.90
C LYS A 52 22.17 -11.78 -14.84
N ALA A 53 22.57 -11.65 -13.58
CA ALA A 53 21.75 -12.03 -12.45
C ALA A 53 20.39 -11.31 -12.52
N SER A 54 19.32 -12.10 -12.53
CA SER A 54 17.94 -11.66 -12.58
C SER A 54 17.14 -12.34 -11.45
N LEU A 55 15.94 -11.85 -11.20
CA LEU A 55 14.96 -12.53 -10.35
C LEU A 55 13.74 -12.86 -11.20
N GLU A 56 13.11 -13.98 -10.88
CA GLU A 56 11.83 -14.35 -11.45
C GLU A 56 10.85 -14.70 -10.32
N ILE A 57 9.59 -14.37 -10.53
CA ILE A 57 8.50 -14.78 -9.64
C ILE A 57 7.85 -15.99 -10.28
N ARG A 58 7.86 -17.11 -9.56
CA ARG A 58 7.14 -18.32 -9.97
C ARG A 58 5.94 -18.50 -9.05
N SER A 59 4.75 -18.56 -9.62
CA SER A 59 3.50 -18.83 -8.91
C SER A 59 3.08 -20.27 -9.15
N HIS A 60 2.74 -20.99 -8.08
CA HIS A 60 2.22 -22.35 -8.14
C HIS A 60 0.95 -22.46 -7.29
N GLU A 61 -0.01 -23.24 -7.78
CA GLU A 61 -1.18 -23.61 -6.99
C GLU A 61 -0.75 -24.35 -5.72
N GLY A 62 -1.29 -23.96 -4.56
CA GLY A 62 -0.95 -24.54 -3.26
C GLY A 62 -0.03 -23.70 -2.37
N ASN A 63 0.61 -22.66 -2.89
CA ASN A 63 1.50 -21.77 -2.11
C ASN A 63 0.80 -20.50 -1.58
N ALA A 64 -0.51 -20.57 -1.33
CA ALA A 64 -1.26 -19.43 -0.82
C ALA A 64 -0.69 -18.98 0.54
N PRO A 65 -0.33 -17.71 0.72
CA PRO A 65 0.19 -17.23 1.99
C PRO A 65 -0.86 -17.40 3.08
N THR A 66 -0.43 -18.00 4.18
CA THR A 66 -1.23 -18.18 5.40
C THR A 66 -0.79 -17.17 6.44
N LEU A 67 -1.76 -16.49 7.06
CA LEU A 67 -1.52 -15.63 8.20
C LEU A 67 -1.11 -16.49 9.40
N VAL A 68 0.10 -16.28 9.91
CA VAL A 68 0.62 -17.05 11.05
C VAL A 68 0.40 -16.28 12.35
N ASP A 69 -0.35 -16.84 13.30
CA ASP A 69 -0.43 -16.32 14.67
C ASP A 69 0.88 -16.66 15.41
N LYS A 70 1.59 -15.63 15.84
CA LYS A 70 2.88 -15.69 16.54
C LYS A 70 2.73 -15.56 18.06
N GLY A 71 1.50 -15.60 18.57
CA GLY A 71 1.22 -15.53 20.00
C GLY A 71 1.29 -14.10 20.53
N SER A 72 1.89 -13.94 21.70
CA SER A 72 1.99 -12.64 22.38
C SER A 72 3.45 -12.21 22.53
N ILE A 73 3.69 -10.90 22.54
CA ILE A 73 4.96 -10.29 22.91
C ILE A 73 4.87 -9.69 24.32
N ALA A 74 6.02 -9.56 24.97
CA ALA A 74 6.10 -8.97 26.31
C ALA A 74 5.82 -7.46 26.33
N ALA A 75 5.92 -6.78 25.19
CA ALA A 75 5.70 -5.35 25.12
C ALA A 75 4.22 -5.00 25.34
N SER A 76 3.97 -3.90 26.05
CA SER A 76 2.64 -3.32 26.24
C SER A 76 2.31 -2.34 25.12
N TYR A 77 1.10 -2.44 24.58
CA TYR A 77 0.55 -1.48 23.64
C TYR A 77 0.45 -0.09 24.27
N ALA A 78 -0.02 0.01 25.52
CA ALA A 78 -0.17 1.29 26.20
C ALA A 78 1.16 2.04 26.38
N ILE A 79 2.27 1.33 26.54
CA ILE A 79 3.61 1.91 26.66
C ILE A 79 4.16 2.33 25.29
N LEU A 80 3.95 1.52 24.24
CA LEU A 80 4.54 1.75 22.92
C LEU A 80 3.74 2.73 22.05
N SER A 81 2.42 2.81 22.22
CA SER A 81 1.55 3.65 21.40
C SER A 81 1.89 5.15 21.46
N PRO A 82 2.17 5.76 22.63
CA PRO A 82 2.54 7.18 22.70
C PRO A 82 3.84 7.52 21.95
N HIS A 83 4.71 6.53 21.76
CA HIS A 83 6.03 6.68 21.14
C HIS A 83 6.05 6.28 19.65
N GLY A 84 4.90 5.92 19.08
CA GLY A 84 4.76 5.68 17.63
C GLY A 84 5.32 4.35 17.13
N PHE A 85 5.36 3.30 17.97
CA PHE A 85 5.78 1.93 17.62
C PHE A 85 7.05 1.84 16.75
N SER A 86 8.23 1.95 17.36
CA SER A 86 9.49 1.70 16.64
C SER A 86 9.59 0.23 16.21
N MET A 87 9.99 0.00 14.95
CA MET A 87 10.17 -1.35 14.39
C MET A 87 11.22 -2.18 15.15
N GLU A 88 12.18 -1.51 15.82
CA GLU A 88 13.21 -2.15 16.64
C GLU A 88 12.66 -2.69 17.96
N THR A 89 11.56 -2.11 18.45
CA THR A 89 10.88 -2.57 19.68
C THR A 89 10.04 -3.83 19.45
N ILE A 90 9.82 -4.20 18.19
CA ILE A 90 9.07 -5.40 17.82
C ILE A 90 10.02 -6.59 17.66
N PRO A 91 9.86 -7.67 18.45
CA PRO A 91 10.76 -8.82 18.41
C PRO A 91 10.89 -9.43 17.00
N SER A 92 12.12 -9.76 16.60
CA SER A 92 12.39 -10.40 15.29
C SER A 92 11.52 -11.65 15.04
N LYS A 93 11.20 -12.42 16.09
CA LYS A 93 10.41 -13.66 16.05
C LYS A 93 8.95 -13.50 15.60
N VAL A 94 8.36 -12.30 15.74
CA VAL A 94 6.96 -12.08 15.30
C VAL A 94 6.87 -11.71 13.83
N TRP A 95 7.98 -11.35 13.19
CA TRP A 95 8.01 -11.14 11.76
C TRP A 95 7.89 -12.48 11.02
N PRO A 96 7.11 -12.55 9.93
CA PRO A 96 6.93 -13.79 9.20
C PRO A 96 8.20 -14.20 8.44
N VAL A 97 9.04 -13.23 8.08
CA VAL A 97 10.35 -13.42 7.44
C VAL A 97 11.42 -12.48 8.03
N PRO A 98 12.71 -12.87 8.00
CA PRO A 98 13.83 -11.98 8.29
C PRO A 98 13.83 -10.73 7.39
N SER A 99 14.41 -9.61 7.85
CA SER A 99 14.51 -8.38 7.06
C SER A 99 15.53 -8.52 5.92
N ILE A 100 16.52 -9.38 6.11
CA ILE A 100 17.57 -9.72 5.15
C ILE A 100 17.37 -11.18 4.74
N ILE A 101 17.24 -11.41 3.45
CA ILE A 101 17.20 -12.74 2.84
C ILE A 101 18.63 -13.29 2.89
N ASP A 102 18.84 -14.29 3.74
CA ASP A 102 20.11 -15.02 3.80
C ASP A 102 20.27 -15.92 2.57
N ASP A 103 21.46 -16.49 2.38
CA ASP A 103 21.75 -17.34 1.22
C ASP A 103 20.86 -18.59 1.17
N ASN A 104 20.41 -19.08 2.33
CA ASN A 104 19.52 -20.24 2.41
C ASN A 104 18.10 -19.91 1.92
N LEU A 105 17.52 -18.80 2.37
CA LEU A 105 16.21 -18.32 1.93
C LEU A 105 16.24 -17.87 0.47
N PHE A 106 17.39 -17.35 0.02
CA PHE A 106 17.62 -17.02 -1.39
C PHE A 106 17.67 -18.28 -2.27
N ALA A 107 18.30 -19.36 -1.80
CA ALA A 107 18.38 -20.63 -2.52
C ALA A 107 17.05 -21.40 -2.53
N THR A 108 16.28 -21.33 -1.45
CA THR A 108 14.99 -22.04 -1.29
C THR A 108 13.77 -21.26 -1.81
N ALA A 109 14.03 -20.11 -2.44
CA ALA A 109 13.07 -19.14 -2.96
C ALA A 109 12.25 -18.42 -1.89
N ALA A 110 12.47 -17.11 -1.84
CA ALA A 110 11.89 -16.23 -0.84
C ALA A 110 10.42 -15.95 -1.19
N PRO A 111 9.47 -16.02 -0.23
CA PRO A 111 8.07 -15.72 -0.53
C PRO A 111 7.88 -14.28 -1.01
N VAL A 112 7.04 -14.06 -2.02
CA VAL A 112 6.75 -12.69 -2.47
C VAL A 112 6.03 -11.88 -1.37
N PHE A 113 5.14 -12.54 -0.63
CA PHE A 113 4.38 -11.95 0.46
C PHE A 113 4.30 -12.89 1.65
N ALA A 114 4.43 -12.34 2.85
CA ALA A 114 4.22 -13.08 4.09
C ALA A 114 3.59 -12.16 5.15
N ALA A 115 2.70 -12.71 5.97
CA ALA A 115 1.99 -11.96 6.99
C ALA A 115 1.92 -12.75 8.30
N SER A 116 1.96 -12.03 9.42
CA SER A 116 1.79 -12.59 10.76
C SER A 116 0.87 -11.73 11.62
N LEU A 117 0.31 -12.38 12.64
CA LEU A 117 -0.48 -11.75 13.69
C LEU A 117 0.21 -11.97 15.04
N PHE A 118 0.22 -10.98 15.92
CA PHE A 118 0.67 -11.14 17.29
C PHE A 118 -0.10 -10.22 18.24
N ARG A 119 -0.05 -10.52 19.54
CA ARG A 119 -0.69 -9.74 20.61
C ARG A 119 0.33 -9.00 21.45
N PHE A 120 -0.05 -7.83 21.96
CA PHE A 120 0.69 -7.18 23.04
C PHE A 120 0.33 -7.81 24.39
N ALA A 121 1.14 -7.56 25.41
CA ALA A 121 0.97 -8.16 26.74
C ALA A 121 -0.32 -7.72 27.45
N ASP A 122 -0.81 -6.53 27.14
CA ASP A 122 -1.98 -5.89 27.77
C ASP A 122 -3.22 -5.94 26.88
N ARG A 123 -3.25 -5.11 25.83
CA ARG A 123 -4.38 -4.91 24.92
C ARG A 123 -3.87 -4.65 23.52
N GLY A 124 -4.72 -4.89 22.53
CA GLY A 124 -4.36 -4.64 21.14
C GLY A 124 -3.60 -5.78 20.47
N VAL A 125 -3.73 -5.79 19.16
CA VAL A 125 -3.20 -6.81 18.27
C VAL A 125 -2.35 -6.11 17.23
N GLY A 126 -1.11 -6.54 17.09
CA GLY A 126 -0.26 -6.19 15.98
C GLY A 126 -0.56 -7.13 14.82
N THR A 127 -0.96 -6.58 13.69
CA THR A 127 -1.00 -7.34 12.43
C THR A 127 0.08 -6.77 11.54
N THR A 128 0.93 -7.61 10.98
CA THR A 128 1.74 -7.17 9.85
C THR A 128 0.85 -7.31 8.61
N LYS A 129 0.11 -6.25 8.26
CA LYS A 129 -0.71 -6.19 7.04
C LYS A 129 -0.36 -4.98 6.20
N ALA A 130 -0.56 -5.12 4.90
CA ALA A 130 -0.20 -4.13 3.92
C ALA A 130 -1.38 -3.14 3.73
N PRO A 131 -1.09 -1.84 3.51
CA PRO A 131 -1.88 -1.06 2.57
C PRO A 131 -2.07 -1.89 1.29
N THR A 132 -3.10 -1.66 0.47
CA THR A 132 -3.17 -2.41 -0.81
C THR A 132 -1.83 -2.26 -1.53
N THR A 133 -1.35 -3.30 -2.21
CA THR A 133 -0.05 -3.23 -2.91
C THR A 133 0.02 -1.97 -3.77
N ASN A 134 -1.12 -1.59 -4.37
CA ASN A 134 -1.31 -0.33 -5.06
C ASN A 134 -1.03 0.89 -4.18
N VAL A 135 -1.64 1.01 -3.00
CA VAL A 135 -1.37 2.12 -2.05
C VAL A 135 0.12 2.19 -1.67
N VAL A 136 0.78 1.06 -1.40
CA VAL A 136 2.22 1.04 -1.08
C VAL A 136 3.05 1.48 -2.28
N ILE A 137 2.77 0.96 -3.47
CA ILE A 137 3.47 1.31 -4.70
C ILE A 137 3.24 2.79 -5.04
N TYR A 138 2.02 3.30 -4.90
CA TYR A 138 1.70 4.70 -5.12
C TYR A 138 2.47 5.59 -4.15
N ALA A 139 2.50 5.24 -2.87
CA ALA A 139 3.27 5.96 -1.86
C ALA A 139 4.78 5.96 -2.17
N LEU A 140 5.35 4.83 -2.58
CA LEU A 140 6.77 4.71 -2.93
C LEU A 140 7.12 5.46 -4.22
N LEU A 141 6.30 5.36 -5.26
CA LEU A 141 6.50 6.08 -6.52
C LEU A 141 6.40 7.58 -6.29
N TRP A 142 5.37 8.02 -5.58
CA TRP A 142 5.13 9.42 -5.31
C TRP A 142 6.22 10.05 -4.46
N THR A 143 6.63 9.41 -3.36
CA THR A 143 7.74 9.90 -2.53
C THR A 143 9.06 9.92 -3.30
N SER A 144 9.35 8.89 -4.10
CA SER A 144 10.58 8.82 -4.89
C SER A 144 10.65 9.90 -5.98
N ILE A 145 9.57 10.07 -6.74
CA ILE A 145 9.48 11.07 -7.80
C ILE A 145 9.54 12.48 -7.23
N THR A 146 8.80 12.75 -6.15
CA THR A 146 8.82 14.03 -5.46
C THR A 146 10.23 14.36 -4.98
N ARG A 147 10.89 13.44 -4.28
CA ARG A 147 12.28 13.61 -3.82
C ARG A 147 13.27 13.90 -4.95
N VAL A 148 13.15 13.20 -6.09
CA VAL A 148 14.00 13.46 -7.26
C VAL A 148 13.73 14.84 -7.86
N ARG A 149 12.46 15.25 -7.96
CA ARG A 149 12.06 16.57 -8.45
C ARG A 149 12.57 17.69 -7.53
N THR A 150 12.43 17.53 -6.22
CA THR A 150 12.93 18.47 -5.21
C THR A 150 14.45 18.63 -5.33
N ARG A 151 15.20 17.53 -5.49
CA ARG A 151 16.67 17.57 -5.69
C ARG A 151 17.12 18.18 -7.01
N ARG A 152 16.37 17.99 -8.10
CA ARG A 152 16.69 18.59 -9.41
C ARG A 152 16.34 20.09 -9.48
N ARG A 153 15.41 20.56 -8.65
CA ARG A 153 14.93 21.95 -8.62
C ARG A 153 15.79 22.90 -7.77
N HIS A 154 17.03 22.54 -7.39
CA HIS A 154 18.01 23.48 -6.83
C HIS A 154 18.52 24.55 -7.84
N HIS A 155 17.72 24.89 -8.86
CA HIS A 155 17.91 26.08 -9.70
C HIS A 155 17.04 27.23 -9.14
N PRO A 156 17.53 28.49 -9.08
CA PRO A 156 17.10 29.47 -8.07
C PRO A 156 15.71 30.11 -8.23
N SER A 157 14.86 29.67 -9.16
CA SER A 157 13.65 30.41 -9.55
C SER A 157 12.30 29.76 -9.24
N ALA A 158 12.25 28.64 -8.50
CA ALA A 158 11.00 27.91 -8.23
C ALA A 158 10.70 27.65 -6.73
N LEU A 159 11.47 28.27 -5.83
CA LEU A 159 11.37 28.12 -4.37
C LEU A 159 10.24 28.93 -3.71
N GLU A 160 9.40 29.63 -4.48
CA GLU A 160 8.39 30.54 -3.92
C GLU A 160 7.05 29.90 -3.55
N SER A 161 6.74 28.67 -3.97
CA SER A 161 5.46 28.05 -3.59
C SER A 161 5.65 26.97 -2.52
N ASN A 162 5.26 27.29 -1.29
CA ASN A 162 5.11 26.37 -0.15
C ASN A 162 3.94 25.38 -0.36
N GLU A 163 3.65 25.03 -1.60
CA GLU A 163 2.44 24.32 -2.00
C GLU A 163 2.71 22.80 -2.07
N PRO A 164 1.85 21.99 -1.44
CA PRO A 164 2.05 20.54 -1.33
C PRO A 164 1.93 19.83 -2.68
N SER A 165 2.74 18.79 -2.89
CA SER A 165 2.54 17.83 -3.99
C SER A 165 1.21 17.09 -3.82
N ARG A 166 0.55 16.77 -4.93
CA ARG A 166 -0.68 15.95 -4.94
C ARG A 166 -0.47 14.65 -5.72
N LEU A 167 -1.05 13.58 -5.21
CA LEU A 167 -1.19 12.30 -5.90
C LEU A 167 -2.63 12.13 -6.37
N VAL A 168 -2.78 11.90 -7.66
CA VAL A 168 -4.03 11.60 -8.35
C VAL A 168 -4.02 10.13 -8.76
N THR A 169 -5.06 9.38 -8.40
CA THR A 169 -5.16 7.94 -8.69
C THR A 169 -6.47 7.59 -9.36
N ALA A 170 -6.43 6.76 -10.40
CA ALA A 170 -7.65 6.17 -10.95
C ALA A 170 -8.23 5.11 -9.99
N ILE A 171 -9.56 5.08 -9.80
CA ILE A 171 -10.32 4.14 -8.98
C ILE A 171 -11.50 3.60 -9.79
N ASN A 172 -11.76 2.30 -9.67
CA ASN A 172 -12.97 1.68 -10.17
C ASN A 172 -14.13 1.91 -9.19
N ASP A 173 -15.16 2.63 -9.65
CA ASP A 173 -16.28 3.10 -8.85
C ASP A 173 -17.54 2.20 -8.95
N ARG A 174 -17.56 1.23 -9.88
CA ARG A 174 -18.72 0.36 -10.13
C ARG A 174 -19.21 -0.38 -8.90
N GLN A 175 -18.27 -0.94 -8.13
CA GLN A 175 -18.59 -1.65 -6.89
C GLN A 175 -19.23 -0.74 -5.83
N ARG A 176 -19.12 0.57 -6.01
CA ARG A 176 -19.64 1.60 -5.10
C ARG A 176 -20.93 2.22 -5.60
N LEU A 177 -21.16 2.20 -6.91
CA LEU A 177 -22.40 2.65 -7.53
C LEU A 177 -23.50 1.60 -7.42
N TYR A 178 -23.20 0.32 -7.65
CA TYR A 178 -24.23 -0.74 -7.71
C TYR A 178 -23.67 -2.11 -7.32
N GLN A 179 -24.26 -2.75 -6.29
CA GLN A 179 -24.08 -4.18 -6.06
C GLN A 179 -24.81 -4.97 -7.17
N GLY A 180 -24.16 -5.29 -8.29
CA GLY A 180 -24.60 -6.40 -9.16
C GLY A 180 -24.83 -6.18 -10.66
N PHE A 181 -24.30 -5.14 -11.33
CA PHE A 181 -24.40 -5.03 -12.80
C PHE A 181 -23.07 -5.33 -13.52
N PRO A 182 -23.03 -6.20 -14.54
CA PRO A 182 -21.90 -6.35 -15.46
C PRO A 182 -22.04 -5.33 -16.61
N GLY A 183 -21.23 -4.27 -16.60
CA GLY A 183 -21.17 -3.25 -17.67
C GLY A 183 -19.72 -2.89 -18.07
N PRO A 184 -19.48 -2.00 -19.06
CA PRO A 184 -18.15 -1.61 -19.62
C PRO A 184 -17.43 -0.47 -18.87
N GLU A 185 -16.08 -0.44 -18.95
CA GLU A 185 -15.13 0.07 -17.91
C GLU A 185 -14.97 1.59 -17.90
N HIS A 186 -15.20 2.22 -16.74
CA HIS A 186 -15.03 3.66 -16.55
C HIS A 186 -14.27 3.95 -15.22
N PRO A 187 -13.03 4.47 -15.27
CA PRO A 187 -12.27 4.83 -14.07
C PRO A 187 -12.54 6.27 -13.58
N TYR A 188 -12.43 6.49 -12.26
CA TYR A 188 -12.61 7.78 -11.53
C TYR A 188 -11.37 8.22 -10.75
N LEU A 189 -11.32 9.41 -10.15
CA LEU A 189 -10.12 9.89 -9.43
C LEU A 189 -10.25 9.98 -7.89
N ALA A 190 -9.14 9.70 -7.20
CA ALA A 190 -8.88 10.13 -5.82
C ALA A 190 -7.60 10.96 -5.68
N LEU A 191 -7.62 11.92 -4.74
CA LEU A 191 -6.57 12.89 -4.46
C LEU A 191 -6.00 12.73 -3.04
N ALA A 192 -4.67 12.65 -2.90
CA ALA A 192 -3.95 12.70 -1.62
C ALA A 192 -2.85 13.80 -1.63
N SER A 193 -2.55 14.40 -0.48
CA SER A 193 -1.47 15.40 -0.31
C SER A 193 -0.55 15.03 0.87
N ALA A 194 0.76 15.29 0.79
CA ALA A 194 1.72 14.92 1.84
C ALA A 194 2.88 15.92 1.98
N ASP A 195 3.52 15.92 3.16
CA ASP A 195 4.67 16.74 3.53
C ASP A 195 5.95 15.86 3.67
N GLU A 196 7.14 16.41 3.43
CA GLU A 196 8.34 15.68 2.93
C GLU A 196 9.22 14.87 3.93
N ASP A 197 8.70 14.31 5.04
CA ASP A 197 9.55 13.68 6.10
C ASP A 197 9.60 12.11 6.12
N PRO A 198 10.75 11.39 6.01
CA PRO A 198 10.83 10.20 5.16
C PRO A 198 10.34 8.83 5.67
N VAL A 199 10.09 8.59 6.97
CA VAL A 199 9.68 7.25 7.46
C VAL A 199 8.35 7.28 8.21
N ARG A 200 8.16 8.29 9.07
CA ARG A 200 6.85 8.56 9.69
C ARG A 200 5.84 9.07 8.66
N ALA A 201 6.29 9.71 7.56
CA ALA A 201 5.39 10.07 6.48
C ALA A 201 4.99 8.89 5.60
N LEU A 202 5.76 7.81 5.41
CA LEU A 202 5.32 6.77 4.45
C LEU A 202 4.03 6.08 4.89
N ALA A 203 3.93 5.72 6.19
CA ALA A 203 2.68 5.19 6.76
C ALA A 203 1.56 6.23 6.68
N THR A 204 1.82 7.48 7.08
CA THR A 204 0.86 8.59 6.97
C THR A 204 0.40 8.84 5.52
N ILE A 205 1.29 8.67 4.55
CA ILE A 205 1.00 8.80 3.11
C ILE A 205 0.13 7.65 2.67
N CYS A 206 0.44 6.42 3.09
CA CYS A 206 -0.41 5.26 2.81
C CYS A 206 -1.80 5.45 3.41
N ASP A 207 -1.91 5.97 4.63
CA ASP A 207 -3.18 6.27 5.30
C ASP A 207 -3.97 7.34 4.54
N ARG A 208 -3.31 8.44 4.11
CA ARG A 208 -3.94 9.50 3.32
C ARG A 208 -4.42 9.02 1.95
N ILE A 209 -3.67 8.12 1.29
CA ILE A 209 -4.08 7.51 0.03
C ILE A 209 -5.26 6.55 0.25
N ALA A 210 -5.19 5.72 1.30
CA ALA A 210 -6.28 4.80 1.62
C ALA A 210 -7.57 5.54 2.01
N GLU A 211 -7.46 6.62 2.78
CA GLU A 211 -8.58 7.48 3.17
C GLU A 211 -9.19 8.20 1.96
N SER A 212 -8.36 8.77 1.08
CA SER A 212 -8.85 9.45 -0.13
C SER A 212 -9.58 8.51 -1.08
N GLN A 213 -9.20 7.24 -1.09
CA GLN A 213 -9.84 6.18 -1.87
C GLN A 213 -10.95 5.46 -1.10
N SER A 214 -11.22 5.79 0.17
CA SER A 214 -12.14 5.03 1.00
C SER A 214 -13.59 5.10 0.48
N PRO A 215 -14.42 4.07 0.72
CA PRO A 215 -15.85 4.13 0.39
C PRO A 215 -16.60 5.24 1.12
N ALA A 216 -16.10 5.71 2.27
CA ALA A 216 -16.68 6.84 2.99
C ALA A 216 -16.48 8.16 2.22
N ARG A 217 -15.30 8.33 1.60
CA ARG A 217 -14.91 9.55 0.90
C ARG A 217 -15.35 9.57 -0.56
N VAL A 218 -15.16 8.46 -1.27
CA VAL A 218 -15.63 8.25 -2.66
C VAL A 218 -16.80 7.27 -2.59
N ASN A 219 -17.96 7.80 -2.20
CA ASN A 219 -19.24 7.09 -2.12
C ASN A 219 -20.10 7.34 -3.37
N SER A 220 -21.24 6.65 -3.48
CA SER A 220 -22.17 6.79 -4.62
C SER A 220 -22.64 8.24 -4.86
N ARG A 221 -22.84 9.01 -3.77
CA ARG A 221 -23.20 10.42 -3.86
C ARG A 221 -22.08 11.26 -4.47
N TYR A 222 -20.85 11.10 -3.98
CA TYR A 222 -19.67 11.80 -4.53
C TYR A 222 -19.50 11.51 -6.03
N ILE A 223 -19.70 10.26 -6.42
CA ILE A 223 -19.60 9.84 -7.83
C ILE A 223 -20.72 10.47 -8.66
N ALA A 224 -21.97 10.46 -8.17
CA ALA A 224 -23.10 11.09 -8.86
C ALA A 224 -22.90 12.62 -9.01
N GLU A 225 -22.39 13.28 -7.97
CA GLU A 225 -22.04 14.71 -8.03
C GLU A 225 -20.93 14.98 -9.05
N ALA A 226 -19.91 14.12 -9.12
CA ALA A 226 -18.84 14.23 -10.11
C ALA A 226 -19.35 14.03 -11.56
N TYR A 227 -20.27 13.08 -11.80
CA TYR A 227 -20.94 12.92 -13.09
C TYR A 227 -21.80 14.14 -13.44
N GLY A 228 -22.53 14.67 -12.46
CA GLY A 228 -23.39 15.85 -12.65
C GLY A 228 -22.63 17.12 -13.03
N LEU A 229 -21.31 17.21 -12.77
CA LEU A 229 -20.49 18.34 -13.23
C LEU A 229 -20.56 18.55 -14.74
N VAL A 230 -20.73 17.46 -15.51
CA VAL A 230 -20.85 17.53 -16.97
C VAL A 230 -22.08 18.33 -17.38
N ASP A 231 -23.18 18.22 -16.64
CA ASP A 231 -24.44 18.91 -16.94
C ASP A 231 -24.37 20.42 -16.67
N PHE A 232 -23.43 20.85 -15.83
CA PHE A 232 -23.20 22.26 -15.48
C PHE A 232 -22.06 22.92 -16.27
N MET A 233 -21.46 22.22 -17.23
CA MET A 233 -20.34 22.72 -18.03
C MET A 233 -20.74 22.97 -19.48
N GLU A 234 -20.44 24.16 -20.01
CA GLU A 234 -20.65 24.49 -21.42
C GLU A 234 -19.80 23.64 -22.37
N ASP A 235 -18.59 23.26 -21.93
CA ASP A 235 -17.68 22.38 -22.69
C ASP A 235 -17.05 21.33 -21.77
N TYR A 236 -17.67 20.17 -21.71
CA TYR A 236 -17.21 19.01 -20.94
C TYR A 236 -15.84 18.50 -21.39
N ARG A 237 -15.37 18.84 -22.59
CA ARG A 237 -14.04 18.42 -23.08
C ARG A 237 -12.91 19.12 -22.34
N ARG A 238 -13.22 20.20 -21.62
CA ARG A 238 -12.27 20.90 -20.74
C ARG A 238 -12.14 20.24 -19.36
N LEU A 239 -13.00 19.25 -19.05
CA LEU A 239 -12.88 18.44 -17.85
C LEU A 239 -11.70 17.48 -18.04
N PHE A 240 -10.52 17.89 -17.55
CA PHE A 240 -9.31 17.10 -17.68
C PHE A 240 -8.86 16.55 -16.33
N VAL A 241 -8.52 15.27 -16.35
CA VAL A 241 -8.34 14.38 -15.19
C VAL A 241 -6.93 14.52 -14.57
N GLY A 242 -6.20 15.59 -14.87
CA GLY A 242 -4.86 15.82 -14.33
C GLY A 242 -4.38 17.25 -14.56
N ARG A 243 -4.11 18.00 -13.48
CA ARG A 243 -3.39 19.27 -13.61
C ARG A 243 -1.98 18.96 -14.14
N ASP A 244 -1.65 19.51 -15.30
CA ASP A 244 -0.29 19.61 -15.85
C ASP A 244 0.56 18.33 -15.62
N MET A 245 0.30 17.29 -16.43
CA MET A 245 0.91 15.96 -16.28
C MET A 245 2.43 15.94 -16.50
N PHE A 246 2.99 16.97 -17.15
CA PHE A 246 4.38 17.01 -17.58
C PHE A 246 5.04 18.32 -17.17
N GLY A 247 5.60 18.36 -15.96
CA GLY A 247 6.37 19.50 -15.45
C GLY A 247 5.93 19.98 -14.05
N SER A 248 4.73 19.60 -13.62
CA SER A 248 4.20 19.95 -12.32
C SER A 248 4.79 19.14 -11.16
N ARG A 249 4.50 19.59 -9.93
CA ARG A 249 4.80 18.88 -8.68
C ARG A 249 3.91 17.66 -8.46
N ASP A 250 2.80 17.54 -9.20
CA ASP A 250 1.78 16.51 -8.97
C ASP A 250 2.15 15.22 -9.71
N LEU A 251 1.59 14.10 -9.24
CA LEU A 251 1.75 12.79 -9.85
C LEU A 251 0.39 12.17 -10.10
N THR A 252 0.17 11.72 -11.33
CA THR A 252 -1.03 10.94 -11.70
C THR A 252 -0.63 9.51 -11.97
N ILE A 253 -1.32 8.55 -11.35
CA ILE A 253 -1.13 7.11 -11.55
C ILE A 253 -2.46 6.49 -11.95
N THR A 254 -2.47 5.75 -13.04
CA THR A 254 -3.60 4.94 -13.49
C THR A 254 -3.21 3.46 -13.45
N ASN A 255 -4.12 2.60 -13.03
CA ASN A 255 -3.94 1.15 -12.91
C ASN A 255 -5.24 0.46 -13.31
#